data_AF-D9WXV2-F1
#
_entry.id   AF-D9WXV2-F1
#
_cell.length_a   1.000
_cell.length_b   1.000
_cell.length_c   1.000
_cell.angle_alpha   90.00
_cell.angle_beta   90.00
_cell.angle_gamma   90.00
#
_symmetry.space_group_name_H-M   'P 1'
#
loop_
_entity.id
_entity.type
_entity.pdbx_description
1 polymer ?
#
loop_
_entity_poly.entity_id
_entity_poly.type
_entity_poly.pdbx_seq_one_letter_code
_entity_poly.pdbx_strand_id
1 'polypeptide(L)'
;MSWHVPEEDLRAYARGELAVPAVWSADAHLTSCARCREALAEVSDPVALDAGWERLDAELDAPRVGMLEALLVRFGVAGHIARLLAAAPVLRRSWLGAVVAVLLLSVGAAHAVQGGESPTLFLALAPLLPLAGVALSYGPALDPTYEMAVVAPMPRFRLLMIRR
;
A
#
# COMPACT_ATOMS: atom_id res chain seq x y z
N MET A 1 5.81 31.10 27.17
CA MET A 1 6.75 31.30 26.04
C MET A 1 6.65 32.76 25.65
N SER A 2 7.71 33.55 25.80
CA SER A 2 7.67 35.02 25.63
C SER A 2 8.05 35.49 24.23
N TRP A 3 8.60 34.62 23.38
CA TRP A 3 8.95 34.92 22.00
C TRP A 3 7.86 34.44 21.06
N HIS A 4 7.51 35.28 20.07
CA HIS A 4 6.56 35.01 18.99
C HIS A 4 7.25 35.30 17.65
N VAL A 5 6.78 34.64 16.58
CA VAL A 5 7.28 34.89 15.23
C VAL A 5 6.83 36.30 14.80
N PRO A 6 7.73 37.14 14.28
CA PRO A 6 7.38 38.46 13.76
C PRO A 6 6.31 38.37 12.65
N GLU A 7 5.45 39.38 12.53
CA GLU A 7 4.37 39.36 11.54
C GLU A 7 4.90 39.38 10.10
N GLU A 8 5.99 40.09 9.84
CA GLU A 8 6.68 40.09 8.55
C GLU A 8 7.16 38.69 8.15
N ASP A 9 7.68 37.93 9.11
CA ASP A 9 8.14 36.56 8.90
C ASP A 9 6.96 35.61 8.72
N LEU A 10 5.84 35.82 9.43
CA LEU A 10 4.60 35.06 9.21
C LEU A 10 4.00 35.31 7.81
N ARG A 11 4.05 36.55 7.32
CA ARG A 11 3.62 36.87 5.94
C ARG A 11 4.54 36.23 4.90
N ALA A 12 5.86 36.26 5.12
CA ALA A 12 6.82 35.58 4.25
C ALA A 12 6.65 34.05 4.31
N TYR A 13 6.35 33.50 5.48
CA TYR A 13 6.03 32.09 5.69
C TYR A 13 4.78 31.67 4.91
N ALA A 14 3.69 32.45 5.01
CA ALA A 14 2.44 32.18 4.30
C ALA A 14 2.61 32.18 2.76
N ARG A 15 3.54 32.99 2.24
CA ARG A 15 3.87 33.01 0.80
C ARG A 15 4.96 32.01 0.38
N GLY A 16 5.55 31.28 1.32
CA GLY A 16 6.68 30.36 1.03
C GLY A 16 8.00 31.08 0.70
N GLU A 17 8.13 32.35 1.07
CA GLU A 17 9.30 33.20 0.79
C GLU A 17 10.28 33.27 1.98
N LEU A 18 9.91 32.71 3.13
CA LEU A 18 10.74 32.73 4.31
C LEU A 18 12.00 31.86 4.09
N ALA A 19 13.17 32.42 4.40
CA ALA A 19 14.44 31.72 4.23
C ALA A 19 14.67 30.67 5.33
N VAL A 20 15.37 29.58 4.98
CA VAL A 20 15.97 28.68 5.97
C VAL A 20 17.12 29.44 6.66
N PRO A 21 17.26 29.44 8.01
CA PRO A 21 16.65 28.55 9.02
C PRO A 21 15.35 29.05 9.66
N ALA A 22 14.89 30.26 9.34
CA ALA A 22 13.73 30.88 10.00
C ALA A 22 12.45 30.06 9.82
N VAL A 23 12.29 29.39 8.66
CA VAL A 23 11.19 28.43 8.40
C VAL A 23 11.10 27.36 9.48
N TRP A 24 12.22 26.72 9.84
CA TRP A 24 12.20 25.64 10.83
C TRP A 24 11.88 26.14 12.23
N SER A 25 12.35 27.34 12.59
CA SER A 25 11.99 27.97 13.85
C SER A 25 10.50 28.33 13.91
N ALA A 26 9.95 28.84 12.80
CA ALA A 26 8.52 29.11 12.68
C ALA A 26 7.69 27.83 12.78
N ASP A 27 8.03 26.77 12.05
CA ASP A 27 7.36 25.46 12.11
C ASP A 27 7.31 24.91 13.53
N ALA A 28 8.48 24.84 14.18
CA ALA A 28 8.58 24.34 15.55
C ALA A 28 7.72 25.16 16.53
N HIS A 29 7.69 26.49 16.38
CA HIS A 29 6.89 27.35 17.23
C HIS A 29 5.38 27.24 16.97
N LEU A 30 4.96 27.14 15.71
CA LEU A 30 3.55 27.02 15.30
C LEU A 30 2.88 25.75 15.85
N THR A 31 3.65 24.67 16.08
CA THR A 31 3.11 23.45 16.71
C THR A 31 2.61 23.66 18.14
N SER A 32 3.11 24.67 18.86
CA SER A 32 2.83 24.86 20.29
C SER A 32 2.21 26.22 20.64
N CYS A 33 2.24 27.21 19.74
CA CYS A 33 1.72 28.55 19.99
C CYS A 33 0.39 28.82 19.25
N ALA A 34 -0.73 28.88 19.98
CA ALA A 34 -2.03 29.22 19.42
C ALA A 34 -2.09 30.64 18.81
N ARG A 35 -1.49 31.63 19.48
CA ARG A 35 -1.45 33.02 19.00
C ARG A 35 -0.78 33.17 17.64
N CYS A 36 0.36 32.50 17.43
CA CYS A 36 1.04 32.54 16.14
C CYS A 36 0.24 31.83 15.05
N ARG A 37 -0.55 30.80 15.38
CA ARG A 37 -1.47 30.14 14.44
C ARG A 37 -2.64 31.05 14.05
N GLU A 38 -3.21 31.79 15.01
CA GLU A 38 -4.26 32.78 14.74
C GLU A 38 -3.73 33.91 13.85
N ALA A 39 -2.57 34.48 14.18
CA ALA A 39 -1.93 35.51 13.36
C ALA A 39 -1.59 35.00 11.94
N LEU A 40 -1.13 33.75 11.83
CA LEU A 40 -0.90 33.12 10.53
C LEU A 40 -2.19 32.97 9.72
N ALA A 41 -3.30 32.59 10.36
CA ALA A 41 -4.59 32.47 9.71
C ALA A 41 -5.09 33.82 9.18
N GLU A 42 -4.84 34.93 9.88
CA GLU A 42 -5.22 36.27 9.42
C GLU A 42 -4.44 36.74 8.17
N VAL A 43 -3.16 36.33 8.05
CA VAL A 43 -2.31 36.72 6.91
C VAL A 43 -2.34 35.71 5.75
N SER A 44 -2.99 34.57 5.94
CA SER A 44 -3.12 33.52 4.92
C SER A 44 -4.38 33.73 4.08
N ASP A 45 -4.30 33.49 2.78
CA ASP A 45 -5.48 33.50 1.91
C ASP A 45 -6.17 32.12 1.95
N PRO A 46 -7.38 31.99 2.55
CA PRO A 46 -8.07 30.72 2.67
C PRO A 46 -8.43 30.13 1.31
N VAL A 47 -8.72 30.97 0.30
CA VAL A 47 -9.10 30.50 -1.04
C VAL A 47 -7.89 29.92 -1.77
N ALA A 48 -6.72 30.56 -1.64
CA ALA A 48 -5.49 30.04 -2.20
C ALA A 48 -5.04 28.73 -1.54
N LEU A 49 -5.25 28.60 -0.22
CA LEU A 49 -5.01 27.37 0.54
C LEU A 49 -5.93 26.24 0.07
N ASP A 50 -7.24 26.47 0.01
CA ASP A 50 -8.21 25.46 -0.43
C ASP A 50 -7.93 25.00 -1.86
N ALA A 51 -7.68 25.94 -2.79
CA ALA A 51 -7.30 25.61 -4.16
C ALA A 51 -5.95 24.88 -4.25
N GLY A 52 -5.03 25.16 -3.33
CA GLY A 52 -3.76 24.44 -3.17
C GLY A 52 -3.98 22.99 -2.76
N TRP A 53 -4.83 22.78 -1.75
CA TRP A 53 -5.21 21.46 -1.26
C TRP A 53 -5.95 20.65 -2.31
N GLU A 54 -6.95 21.22 -2.99
CA GLU A 54 -7.68 20.54 -4.06
C GLU A 54 -6.76 20.06 -5.18
N ARG A 55 -5.76 20.87 -5.55
CA ARG A 55 -4.77 20.48 -6.56
C ARG A 55 -3.89 19.33 -6.08
N LEU A 56 -3.45 19.37 -4.82
CA LEU A 56 -2.62 18.31 -4.24
C LEU A 56 -3.40 17.01 -4.14
N ASP A 57 -4.65 17.08 -3.70
CA ASP A 57 -5.55 15.93 -3.60
C ASP A 57 -5.80 15.32 -4.98
N ALA A 58 -6.04 16.15 -5.99
CA ALA A 58 -6.20 15.70 -7.38
C ALA A 58 -4.96 15.00 -7.96
N GLU A 59 -3.75 15.45 -7.59
CA GLU A 59 -2.49 14.81 -8.00
C GLU A 59 -2.20 13.53 -7.20
N LEU A 60 -2.50 13.51 -5.89
CA LEU A 60 -2.32 12.35 -5.03
C LEU A 60 -3.29 11.22 -5.39
N ASP A 61 -4.55 11.55 -5.67
CA ASP A 61 -5.60 10.62 -6.06
C ASP A 61 -5.57 10.30 -7.57
N ALA A 62 -4.66 10.90 -8.34
CA ALA A 62 -4.53 10.62 -9.76
C ALA A 62 -4.26 9.11 -9.97
N PRO A 63 -5.20 8.38 -10.60
CA PRO A 63 -5.03 6.95 -10.80
C PRO A 63 -3.87 6.72 -11.76
N ARG A 64 -2.78 6.12 -11.26
CA ARG A 64 -1.66 5.66 -12.08
C ARG A 64 -2.13 4.52 -12.99
N VAL A 65 -2.64 4.86 -14.16
CA VAL A 65 -3.03 3.90 -15.20
C VAL A 65 -1.80 3.10 -15.62
N GLY A 66 -1.73 1.85 -15.16
CA GLY A 66 -0.66 0.93 -15.53
C GLY A 66 -0.72 0.62 -17.03
N MET A 67 0.43 0.37 -17.67
CA MET A 67 0.51 0.01 -19.09
C MET A 67 -0.40 -1.18 -19.47
N LEU A 68 -0.67 -2.07 -18.53
CA LEU A 68 -1.58 -3.21 -18.68
C LEU A 68 -3.05 -2.80 -18.73
N GLU A 69 -3.48 -1.79 -17.98
CA GLU A 69 -4.83 -1.24 -18.05
C GLU A 69 -5.08 -0.61 -19.42
N ALA A 70 -4.11 0.14 -19.93
CA ALA A 70 -4.15 0.72 -21.28
C ALA A 70 -4.23 -0.37 -22.37
N LEU A 71 -3.52 -1.49 -22.19
CA LEU A 71 -3.57 -2.62 -23.12
C LEU A 71 -4.92 -3.36 -23.05
N LEU A 72 -5.47 -3.58 -21.86
CA LEU A 72 -6.77 -4.22 -21.67
C LEU A 72 -7.93 -3.40 -22.26
N VAL A 73 -7.91 -2.08 -22.07
CA VAL A 73 -8.87 -1.16 -22.71
C VAL A 73 -8.71 -1.17 -24.23
N ARG A 74 -7.48 -1.28 -24.74
CA ARG A 74 -7.21 -1.41 -26.19
C ARG A 74 -7.78 -2.69 -26.79
N PHE A 75 -7.79 -3.78 -26.03
CA PHE A 75 -8.41 -5.05 -26.42
C PHE A 75 -9.94 -5.09 -26.21
N GLY A 76 -10.57 -3.96 -25.85
CA GLY A 76 -12.03 -3.84 -25.77
C GLY A 76 -12.64 -4.20 -24.41
N VAL A 77 -11.82 -4.35 -23.36
CA VAL A 77 -12.32 -4.58 -21.99
C VAL A 77 -12.83 -3.27 -21.40
N ALA A 78 -14.06 -3.27 -20.89
CA ALA A 78 -14.66 -2.11 -20.23
C ALA A 78 -13.76 -1.60 -19.09
N GLY A 79 -13.50 -0.28 -19.06
CA GLY A 79 -12.52 0.33 -18.16
C GLY A 79 -12.78 0.13 -16.64
N HIS A 80 -13.97 -0.31 -16.24
CA HIS A 80 -14.23 -0.71 -14.85
C HIS A 80 -13.71 -2.14 -14.55
N ILE A 81 -13.78 -3.06 -15.51
CA ILE A 81 -13.26 -4.43 -15.39
C ILE A 81 -11.74 -4.42 -15.46
N ALA A 82 -11.17 -3.58 -16.32
CA ALA A 82 -9.72 -3.41 -16.42
C ALA A 82 -9.11 -2.91 -15.10
N ARG A 83 -9.76 -1.96 -14.41
CA ARG A 83 -9.37 -1.49 -13.07
C ARG A 83 -9.48 -2.57 -11.99
N LEU A 84 -10.59 -3.32 -12.00
CA LEU A 84 -10.78 -4.47 -11.08
C LEU A 84 -9.71 -5.55 -11.29
N LEU A 85 -9.32 -5.83 -12.53
CA LEU A 85 -8.25 -6.77 -12.86
C LEU A 85 -6.86 -6.21 -12.56
N ALA A 86 -6.65 -4.91 -12.74
CA ALA A 86 -5.39 -4.22 -12.47
C ALA A 86 -5.13 -3.98 -10.98
N ALA A 87 -6.16 -4.03 -10.12
CA ALA A 87 -6.05 -4.01 -8.66
C ALA A 87 -5.74 -5.39 -8.04
N ALA A 88 -5.81 -6.48 -8.82
CA ALA A 88 -5.50 -7.85 -8.39
C ALA A 88 -4.15 -8.44 -8.87
N PRO A 89 -3.07 -7.67 -9.16
CA PRO A 89 -1.87 -8.22 -9.80
C PRO A 89 -1.10 -9.13 -8.84
N VAL A 90 -1.14 -8.83 -7.54
CA VAL A 90 -0.55 -9.68 -6.49
C VAL A 90 -1.28 -11.01 -6.42
N LEU A 91 -2.62 -10.98 -6.39
CA LEU A 91 -3.44 -12.19 -6.35
C LEU A 91 -3.24 -13.05 -7.61
N ARG A 92 -3.08 -12.41 -8.78
CA ARG A 92 -2.82 -13.10 -10.04
C ARG A 92 -1.44 -13.74 -10.11
N ARG A 93 -0.40 -13.12 -9.53
CA ARG A 93 0.95 -13.71 -9.47
C ARG A 93 1.01 -14.91 -8.54
N SER A 94 0.35 -14.82 -7.38
CA SER A 94 0.22 -15.97 -6.46
C SER A 94 -0.54 -17.12 -7.13
N TRP A 95 -1.66 -16.83 -7.80
CA TRP A 95 -2.41 -17.84 -8.56
C TRP A 95 -1.60 -18.48 -9.70
N LEU A 96 -0.88 -17.68 -10.50
CA LEU A 96 -0.02 -18.22 -11.56
C LEU A 96 1.13 -19.05 -10.98
N GLY A 97 1.74 -18.63 -9.88
CA GLY A 97 2.76 -19.39 -9.18
C GLY A 97 2.24 -20.74 -8.69
N ALA A 98 1.04 -20.76 -8.09
CA ALA A 98 0.39 -21.99 -7.66
C ALA A 98 0.10 -22.93 -8.83
N VAL A 99 -0.42 -22.43 -9.95
CA VAL A 99 -0.69 -23.23 -11.16
C VAL A 99 0.60 -23.84 -11.73
N VAL A 100 1.68 -23.06 -11.85
CA VAL A 100 2.97 -23.56 -12.33
C VAL A 100 3.55 -24.61 -11.39
N ALA A 101 3.50 -24.39 -10.08
CA ALA A 101 3.96 -25.37 -9.10
C ALA A 101 3.19 -26.69 -9.19
N VAL A 102 1.86 -26.63 -9.28
CA VAL A 102 1.02 -27.82 -9.46
C VAL A 102 1.36 -28.56 -10.75
N LEU A 103 1.56 -27.83 -11.86
CA LEU A 103 1.95 -28.43 -13.13
C LEU A 103 3.29 -29.13 -13.04
N LEU A 104 4.32 -28.48 -12.47
CA LEU A 104 5.64 -29.09 -12.29
C LEU A 104 5.59 -30.35 -11.40
N LEU A 105 4.81 -30.31 -10.33
CA LEU A 105 4.63 -31.45 -9.43
C LEU A 105 3.87 -32.60 -10.11
N SER A 106 2.86 -32.29 -10.92
CA SER A 106 2.13 -33.30 -11.71
C SER A 106 3.03 -33.97 -12.76
N VAL A 107 3.88 -33.19 -13.44
CA VAL A 107 4.85 -33.71 -14.42
C VAL A 107 5.90 -34.56 -13.72
N GLY A 108 6.45 -34.08 -12.60
CA GLY A 108 7.41 -34.85 -11.79
C GLY A 108 6.83 -36.17 -11.29
N ALA A 109 5.58 -36.17 -10.80
CA ALA A 109 4.88 -37.38 -10.38
C ALA A 109 4.67 -38.36 -11.56
N ALA A 110 4.31 -37.86 -12.74
CA ALA A 110 4.14 -38.69 -13.94
C ALA A 110 5.46 -39.34 -14.39
N HIS A 111 6.60 -38.65 -14.24
CA HIS A 111 7.92 -39.19 -14.54
C HIS A 111 8.41 -40.21 -13.49
N ALA A 112 8.17 -39.95 -12.20
CA ALA A 112 8.56 -40.86 -11.13
C ALA A 112 7.84 -42.22 -11.22
N VAL A 113 6.56 -42.23 -11.61
CA VAL A 113 5.77 -43.45 -11.84
C VAL A 113 6.30 -44.26 -13.03
N GLN A 114 6.82 -43.60 -14.08
CA GLN A 114 7.41 -44.30 -15.23
C GLN A 114 8.82 -44.85 -14.96
N GLY A 115 9.54 -44.29 -13.99
CA GLY A 115 10.89 -44.73 -13.58
C GLY A 115 10.93 -45.97 -12.69
N GLY A 116 9.77 -46.51 -12.27
CA GLY A 116 9.70 -47.70 -11.41
C GLY A 116 10.01 -47.44 -9.93
N GLU A 117 10.06 -46.17 -9.52
CA GLU A 117 10.28 -45.80 -8.12
C GLU A 117 8.98 -45.97 -7.30
N SER A 118 9.15 -46.51 -6.09
CA SER A 118 8.10 -47.03 -5.20
C SER A 118 6.89 -46.10 -4.98
N PRO A 119 5.65 -46.64 -4.93
CA PRO A 119 4.41 -45.90 -4.65
C PRO A 119 4.36 -45.22 -3.28
N THR A 120 5.34 -45.47 -2.41
CA THR A 120 5.48 -44.83 -1.09
C THR A 120 5.81 -43.34 -1.17
N LEU A 121 6.59 -42.89 -2.17
CA LEU A 121 6.91 -41.47 -2.33
C LEU A 121 5.67 -40.66 -2.74
N PHE A 122 4.82 -41.22 -3.60
CA PHE A 122 3.56 -40.60 -4.01
C PHE A 122 2.57 -40.48 -2.83
N LEU A 123 2.42 -41.55 -2.03
CA LEU A 123 1.57 -41.53 -0.84
C LEU A 123 2.05 -40.53 0.23
N ALA A 124 3.36 -40.31 0.35
CA ALA A 124 3.93 -39.35 1.28
C ALA A 124 3.83 -37.89 0.79
N LEU A 125 3.94 -37.66 -0.52
CA LEU A 125 3.88 -36.31 -1.11
C LEU A 125 2.45 -35.78 -1.26
N ALA A 126 1.47 -36.67 -1.46
CA ALA A 126 0.06 -36.34 -1.61
C ALA A 126 -0.52 -35.44 -0.48
N PRO A 127 -0.26 -35.69 0.82
CA PRO A 127 -0.72 -34.82 1.91
C PRO A 127 0.14 -33.57 2.15
N LEU A 128 1.40 -33.58 1.72
CA LEU A 128 2.34 -32.46 1.95
C LEU A 128 2.17 -31.34 0.91
N LEU A 129 1.73 -31.67 -0.30
CA LEU A 129 1.46 -30.70 -1.37
C LEU A 129 0.40 -29.65 -1.00
N PRO A 130 -0.79 -30.04 -0.48
CA PRO A 130 -1.80 -29.10 -0.05
C PRO A 130 -1.30 -28.21 1.09
N LEU A 131 -0.55 -28.78 2.05
CA LEU A 131 0.00 -28.04 3.19
C LEU A 131 1.07 -27.02 2.76
N ALA A 132 1.95 -27.39 1.82
CA ALA A 132 2.92 -26.47 1.25
C ALA A 132 2.24 -25.35 0.45
N GLY A 133 1.17 -25.66 -0.30
CA GLY A 133 0.35 -24.67 -1.01
C GLY A 133 -0.33 -23.68 -0.07
N VAL A 134 -0.87 -24.16 1.06
CA VAL A 134 -1.45 -23.30 2.11
C VAL A 134 -0.36 -22.44 2.76
N ALA A 135 0.79 -23.02 3.13
CA ALA A 135 1.88 -22.27 3.75
C ALA A 135 2.47 -21.18 2.83
N LEU A 136 2.61 -21.46 1.53
CA LEU A 136 3.04 -20.45 0.55
C LEU A 136 2.00 -19.34 0.36
N SER A 137 0.71 -19.68 0.41
CA SER A 137 -0.37 -18.70 0.25
C SER A 137 -0.41 -17.67 1.38
N TYR A 138 0.11 -18.02 2.57
CA TYR A 138 0.23 -17.13 3.74
C TYR A 138 1.68 -16.73 4.05
N GLY A 139 2.61 -16.92 3.09
CA GLY A 139 4.02 -16.63 3.28
C GLY A 139 4.34 -15.13 3.21
N PRO A 140 5.33 -14.64 3.99
CA PRO A 140 5.71 -13.22 4.05
C PRO A 140 6.19 -12.64 2.70
N ALA A 141 6.50 -13.49 1.72
CA ALA A 141 6.93 -13.09 0.39
C ALA A 141 5.77 -12.84 -0.60
N LEU A 142 4.55 -13.31 -0.30
CA LEU A 142 3.43 -13.37 -1.27
C LEU A 142 2.16 -12.64 -0.81
N ASP A 143 2.06 -12.27 0.46
CA ASP A 143 0.96 -11.48 0.99
C ASP A 143 1.42 -10.04 1.33
N PRO A 144 1.10 -9.02 0.50
CA PRO A 144 1.35 -7.61 0.80
C PRO A 144 0.62 -7.15 2.07
N THR A 145 -0.41 -7.89 2.48
CA THR A 145 -1.13 -7.68 3.74
C THR A 145 -0.31 -8.11 4.95
N TYR A 146 0.76 -8.91 4.79
CA TYR A 146 1.66 -9.27 5.89
C TYR A 146 2.33 -8.03 6.48
N GLU A 147 2.89 -7.17 5.63
CA GLU A 147 3.51 -5.91 6.06
C GLU A 147 2.49 -4.96 6.71
N MET A 148 1.27 -4.86 6.14
CA MET A 148 0.19 -4.06 6.74
C MET A 148 -0.32 -4.64 8.06
N ALA A 149 -0.36 -5.97 8.19
CA ALA A 149 -0.82 -6.68 9.40
C ALA A 149 0.23 -6.70 10.53
N VAL A 150 1.51 -6.53 10.21
CA VAL A 150 2.59 -6.37 11.18
C VAL A 150 2.61 -4.95 11.75
N VAL A 151 2.27 -3.94 10.94
CA VAL A 151 2.21 -2.53 11.36
C VAL A 151 0.84 -2.16 11.96
N ALA A 152 -0.21 -2.93 11.67
CA ALA A 152 -1.52 -2.74 12.29
C ALA A 152 -1.43 -2.92 13.81
N PRO A 153 -1.78 -1.91 14.63
CA PRO A 153 -1.74 -1.97 16.09
C PRO A 153 -2.95 -2.75 16.64
N MET A 154 -3.30 -3.88 16.02
CA MET A 154 -4.42 -4.71 16.40
C MET A 154 -3.88 -6.04 16.92
N PRO A 155 -3.74 -6.19 18.26
CA PRO A 155 -3.40 -7.48 18.83
C PRO A 155 -4.50 -8.48 18.47
N ARG A 156 -4.15 -9.50 17.67
CA ARG A 156 -5.02 -10.59 17.20
C ARG A 156 -5.81 -11.25 18.34
N PHE A 157 -5.32 -11.12 19.57
CA PHE A 157 -5.94 -11.57 20.81
C PHE A 157 -7.23 -10.80 21.19
N ARG A 158 -7.36 -9.51 20.86
CA ARG A 158 -8.59 -8.73 21.12
C ARG A 158 -9.76 -9.15 20.24
N LEU A 159 -9.50 -9.62 19.02
CA LEU A 159 -10.56 -10.07 18.12
C LEU A 159 -11.15 -11.42 18.54
N LEU A 160 -10.36 -12.29 19.18
CA LEU A 160 -10.85 -13.55 19.75
C LEU A 160 -11.73 -13.33 21.00
N MET A 161 -11.55 -12.24 21.75
CA MET A 161 -12.40 -11.93 22.92
C MET A 161 -13.73 -11.25 22.58
N ILE A 162 -13.89 -10.73 21.36
CA ILE A 162 -15.12 -10.02 20.93
C ILE A 162 -16.13 -10.98 20.26
N ARG A 163 -15.69 -12.16 19.83
CA ARG A 163 -16.57 -13.17 19.23
C ARG A 163 -16.87 -14.28 20.24
N ARG A 164 -17.84 -14.02 21.12
CA ARG A 164 -18.55 -15.08 21.84
C ARG A 164 -19.46 -15.86 20.89
#